data_AF-A0A257SMF5-F1
#
_entry.id   AF-A0A257SMF5-F1
#
_cell.length_a   1.000
_cell.length_b   1.000
_cell.length_c   1.000
_cell.angle_alpha   90.00
_cell.angle_beta   90.00
_cell.angle_gamma   90.00
#
_symmetry.space_group_name_H-M   'P 1'
#
loop_
_entity.id
_entity.type
_entity.pdbx_description
1 polymer ?
#
loop_
_entity_poly.entity_id
_entity_poly.type
_entity_poly.pdbx_seq_one_letter_code
_entity_poly.pdbx_strand_id
1 'polypeptide(L)'
;MYSNWPALSYLYLGRPARGLPQSADPQTLRAFDDTLVAHGGVVLAFLAPNPDYVSPDRLASALGLRIVATFPDGRVLGPAPR
;
A
#
# COMPACT_ATOMS: atom_id res chain seq x y z
N MET A 1 -0.24 -7.72 4.38
CA MET A 1 -0.39 -7.17 3.02
C MET A 1 -1.47 -6.12 3.03
N TYR A 2 -1.22 -4.99 2.37
CA TYR A 2 -2.14 -3.86 2.27
C TYR A 2 -2.47 -3.59 0.80
N SER A 3 -3.62 -2.98 0.49
CA SER A 3 -3.99 -2.66 -0.89
C SER A 3 -5.01 -1.53 -1.02
N ASN A 4 -4.94 -0.77 -2.12
CA ASN A 4 -6.01 0.15 -2.54
C ASN A 4 -7.26 -0.57 -3.06
N TRP A 5 -7.17 -1.87 -3.34
CA TRP A 5 -8.32 -2.72 -3.66
C TRP A 5 -8.25 -4.06 -2.90
N PRO A 6 -8.64 -4.08 -1.61
CA PRO A 6 -8.64 -5.31 -0.81
C PRO A 6 -9.48 -6.43 -1.41
N ALA A 7 -10.62 -6.08 -2.02
CA ALA A 7 -11.50 -7.04 -2.68
C ALA A 7 -10.82 -7.73 -3.88
N LEU A 8 -10.08 -6.98 -4.71
CA LEU A 8 -9.34 -7.54 -5.84
C LEU A 8 -8.17 -8.40 -5.37
N SER A 9 -7.50 -8.00 -4.29
CA SER A 9 -6.45 -8.82 -3.67
C SER A 9 -6.97 -10.20 -3.28
N TYR A 10 -8.15 -10.27 -2.66
CA TYR A 10 -8.78 -11.53 -2.31
C TYR A 10 -9.22 -12.32 -3.55
N LEU A 11 -9.86 -11.67 -4.52
CA LEU A 11 -10.35 -12.30 -5.74
C LEU A 11 -9.23 -12.96 -6.55
N TYR A 12 -8.09 -12.28 -6.72
CA TYR A 12 -6.98 -12.77 -7.55
C TYR A 12 -6.00 -13.67 -6.82
N LEU A 13 -5.76 -13.44 -5.52
CA LEU A 13 -4.71 -14.13 -4.77
C LEU A 13 -5.25 -15.14 -3.75
N GLY A 14 -6.57 -15.19 -3.54
CA GLY A 14 -7.21 -15.98 -2.48
C GLY A 14 -6.76 -15.56 -1.08
N ARG A 15 -6.19 -14.36 -0.93
CA ARG A 15 -5.59 -13.87 0.32
C ARG A 15 -6.16 -12.51 0.69
N PRO A 16 -6.65 -12.33 1.93
CA PRO A 16 -7.14 -11.04 2.37
C PRO A 16 -5.99 -10.03 2.45
N ALA A 17 -6.28 -8.80 2.01
CA ALA A 17 -5.43 -7.64 2.24
C ALA A 17 -6.17 -6.65 3.15
N ARG A 18 -5.41 -5.89 3.95
CA ARG A 18 -5.94 -4.73 4.65
C ARG A 18 -6.05 -3.54 3.70
N GLY A 19 -6.97 -2.63 3.94
CA GLY A 19 -7.06 -1.36 3.21
C GLY A 19 -5.85 -0.45 3.48
N LEU A 20 -5.59 0.47 2.56
CA LEU A 20 -4.67 1.58 2.82
C LEU A 20 -5.30 2.59 3.80
N PRO A 21 -4.53 3.56 4.30
CA PRO A 21 -5.09 4.70 5.01
C PRO A 21 -6.15 5.42 4.16
N GLN A 22 -7.22 5.88 4.80
CA GLN A 22 -8.26 6.71 4.17
C GLN A 22 -7.92 8.20 4.18
N SER A 23 -7.01 8.62 5.07
CA SER A 23 -6.54 9.99 5.24
C SER A 23 -5.03 10.06 5.04
N ALA A 24 -4.57 11.17 4.45
CA ALA A 24 -3.16 11.48 4.25
C ALA A 24 -2.60 12.45 5.32
N ASP A 25 -3.24 12.52 6.49
CA ASP A 25 -2.73 13.32 7.59
C ASP A 25 -1.41 12.75 8.16
N PRO A 26 -0.51 13.59 8.69
CA PRO A 26 0.83 13.16 9.09
C PRO A 26 0.88 12.12 10.22
N GLN A 27 -0.14 12.04 11.07
CA GLN A 27 -0.18 11.10 12.18
C GLN A 27 -0.58 9.71 11.67
N THR A 28 -1.62 9.63 10.85
CA THR A 28 -2.07 8.39 10.21
C THR A 28 -0.97 7.80 9.33
N LEU A 29 -0.29 8.64 8.54
CA LEU A 29 0.79 8.19 7.66
C LEU A 29 1.98 7.63 8.45
N ARG A 30 2.39 8.28 9.54
CA ARG A 30 3.45 7.77 10.42
C ARG A 30 3.08 6.44 11.06
N ALA A 31 1.88 6.33 11.63
CA ALA A 31 1.43 5.08 12.25
C ALA A 31 1.37 3.92 11.25
N PHE A 32 0.97 4.21 10.02
CA PHE A 32 0.95 3.22 8.94
C PHE A 32 2.36 2.77 8.53
N ASP A 33 3.30 3.71 8.40
CA ASP A 33 4.70 3.43 8.09
C ASP A 33 5.38 2.59 9.19
N ASP A 34 5.18 2.95 10.46
CA ASP A 34 5.66 2.17 11.61
C ASP A 34 5.13 0.73 11.55
N THR A 35 3.85 0.56 11.21
CA THR A 35 3.22 -0.75 11.05
C THR A 35 3.81 -1.54 9.88
N LEU A 36 4.07 -0.89 8.73
CA LEU A 36 4.70 -1.53 7.58
C LEU A 36 6.11 -2.02 7.93
N VAL A 37 6.92 -1.19 8.58
CA VAL A 37 8.29 -1.54 8.95
C VAL A 37 8.32 -2.65 9.99
N ALA A 38 7.53 -2.53 11.07
CA ALA A 38 7.52 -3.51 12.16
C ALA A 38 7.11 -4.92 11.73
N HIS A 39 6.27 -5.03 10.69
CA HIS A 39 5.75 -6.32 10.23
C HIS A 39 6.31 -6.77 8.87
N GLY A 40 7.30 -6.07 8.31
CA GLY A 40 7.78 -6.33 6.95
C GLY A 40 6.64 -6.30 5.90
N GLY A 41 5.68 -5.40 6.12
CA GLY A 41 4.49 -5.29 5.31
C GLY A 41 4.79 -4.78 3.90
N VAL A 42 3.97 -5.20 2.94
CA VAL A 42 3.98 -4.69 1.57
C VAL A 42 2.61 -4.16 1.18
N VAL A 43 2.61 -3.20 0.27
CA VAL A 43 1.42 -2.62 -0.36
C VAL A 43 1.31 -3.16 -1.78
N LEU A 44 0.20 -3.84 -2.08
CA LEU A 44 -0.22 -4.18 -3.43
C LEU A 44 -0.99 -3.00 -4.01
N ALA A 45 -0.32 -2.23 -4.88
CA ALA A 45 -0.83 -1.02 -5.48
C ALA A 45 -1.34 -1.30 -6.91
N PHE A 46 -2.65 -1.40 -7.07
CA PHE A 46 -3.28 -1.47 -8.39
C PHE A 46 -3.30 -0.09 -9.05
N LEU A 47 -3.22 -0.06 -10.39
CA LEU A 47 -3.29 1.17 -11.19
C LEU A 47 -4.68 1.84 -11.15
N ALA A 48 -5.74 1.05 -10.99
CA ALA A 48 -7.09 1.57 -10.87
C ALA A 48 -7.22 2.44 -9.60
N PRO A 49 -7.62 3.72 -9.70
CA PRO A 49 -7.78 4.57 -8.54
C PRO A 49 -8.95 4.08 -7.68
N ASN A 50 -8.81 4.19 -6.35
CA ASN A 50 -9.90 3.99 -5.40
C ASN A 50 -10.04 5.27 -4.55
N PRO A 51 -11.16 6.00 -4.63
CA PRO A 51 -11.34 7.26 -3.91
C PRO A 51 -11.46 7.07 -2.38
N ASP A 52 -11.73 5.86 -1.91
CA ASP A 52 -11.88 5.57 -0.48
C ASP A 52 -10.54 5.56 0.27
N TYR A 53 -9.42 5.53 -0.45
CA TYR A 53 -8.08 5.40 0.11
C TYR A 53 -7.11 6.45 -0.42
N VAL A 54 -6.07 6.73 0.36
CA VAL A 54 -4.91 7.48 -0.12
C VAL A 54 -4.31 6.77 -1.31
N SER A 55 -4.04 7.52 -2.39
CA SER A 55 -3.48 6.94 -3.61
C SER A 55 -2.12 6.29 -3.34
N PRO A 56 -1.80 5.14 -3.97
CA PRO A 56 -0.52 4.48 -3.76
C PRO A 56 0.70 5.35 -4.11
N ASP A 57 0.61 6.21 -5.13
CA ASP A 57 1.69 7.16 -5.48
C ASP A 57 1.95 8.17 -4.36
N ARG A 58 0.88 8.75 -3.82
CA ARG A 58 0.99 9.72 -2.73
C ARG A 58 1.54 9.07 -1.48
N LEU A 59 1.09 7.85 -1.18
CA LEU A 59 1.58 7.06 -0.06
C LEU A 59 3.07 6.71 -0.23
N ALA A 60 3.47 6.27 -1.43
CA ALA A 60 4.86 5.94 -1.73
C ALA A 60 5.78 7.16 -1.56
N SER A 61 5.37 8.31 -2.11
CA SER A 61 6.12 9.56 -2.02
C SER A 61 6.24 10.04 -0.56
N ALA A 62 5.13 10.03 0.19
CA ALA A 62 5.10 10.52 1.56
C ALA A 62 5.91 9.65 2.54
N LEU A 63 6.00 8.34 2.29
CA LEU A 63 6.65 7.38 3.18
C LEU A 63 8.02 6.89 2.67
N GLY A 64 8.45 7.34 1.49
CA GLY A 64 9.67 6.84 0.86
C GLY A 64 9.61 5.34 0.53
N LEU A 65 8.44 4.81 0.17
CA LEU A 65 8.31 3.40 -0.22
C LEU A 65 9.01 3.16 -1.55
N ARG A 66 9.71 2.03 -1.65
CA ARG A 66 10.33 1.60 -2.90
C ARG A 66 9.44 0.63 -3.65
N ILE A 67 9.58 0.62 -4.97
CA ILE A 67 9.01 -0.43 -5.82
C ILE A 67 9.82 -1.71 -5.59
N VAL A 68 9.12 -2.77 -5.18
CA VAL A 68 9.67 -4.12 -4.99
C VAL A 68 9.48 -4.95 -6.26
N ALA A 69 8.33 -4.79 -6.91
CA ALA A 69 8.01 -5.45 -8.17
C ALA A 69 6.98 -4.62 -8.96
N THR A 70 7.00 -4.77 -10.28
CA THR A 70 6.07 -4.12 -11.21
C THR A 70 5.34 -5.17 -12.02
N PHE A 71 4.05 -4.94 -12.25
CA PHE A 71 3.13 -5.78 -13.02
C PHE A 71 2.35 -4.92 -14.01
N PRO A 72 1.70 -5.52 -15.03
CA PRO A 72 0.89 -4.76 -15.99
C PRO A 72 -0.26 -3.97 -15.36
N ASP A 73 -0.81 -4.46 -14.25
CA ASP A 73 -1.98 -3.93 -13.55
C ASP A 73 -1.64 -3.19 -12.25
N GLY A 74 -0.35 -3.12 -11.89
CA GLY A 74 0.04 -2.55 -10.61
C GLY A 74 1.51 -2.75 -10.25
N ARG A 75 1.80 -2.55 -8.98
CA ARG A 75 3.14 -2.70 -8.41
C ARG A 75 3.04 -3.10 -6.96
N VAL A 76 4.09 -3.73 -6.47
CA VAL A 76 4.28 -4.01 -5.05
C VAL A 76 5.23 -2.96 -4.50
N LEU A 77 4.79 -2.26 -3.47
CA LEU A 77 5.59 -1.29 -2.73
C LEU A 77 5.98 -1.88 -1.37
N GLY A 78 7.21 -1.60 -0.95
CA GLY A 78 7.71 -2.01 0.36
C GLY A 78 8.52 -0.90 1.01
N PRO A 79 8.79 -1.01 2.32
CA PRO A 79 9.65 -0.07 3.01
C PRO A 79 11.04 -0.03 2.36
N ALA A 80 11.64 1.16 2.31
CA ALA A 80 13.04 1.29 1.99
C ALA A 80 13.90 0.65 3.09
N PRO A 81 15.07 0.07 2.77
CA PRO A 81 16.05 -0.32 3.78
C PRO A 81 16.40 0.92 4.62
N ARG A 82 16.29 0.83 5.94
CA ARG A 82 16.67 1.89 6.89
C ARG A 82 18.03 1.61 7.48
#